data_AF-A0A9D0ZFZ5-F1
#
_entry.id   AF-A0A9D0ZFZ5-F1
#
_cell.length_a   1.000
_cell.length_b   1.000
_cell.length_c   1.000
_cell.angle_alpha   90.00
_cell.angle_beta   90.00
_cell.angle_gamma   90.00
#
_symmetry.space_group_name_H-M   'P 1'
#
loop_
_entity.id
_entity.type
_entity.pdbx_description
1 polymer ?
#
loop_
_entity_poly.entity_id
_entity_poly.type
_entity_poly.pdbx_seq_one_letter_code
_entity_poly.pdbx_strand_id
1 'polypeptide(L)'
;KILTSKAFGIPIMLLMLGAIFWITIAGANYPSELLSTFFGFLEEQLRMFMEFINAPIWLTQMLLDGVFRTGAWVVSVMLPPMAIFFPLFTLLEDVGYLPRVAFNMDKFFKKANAHGKQALSMCMGFGCNACGVMGCRIIDSPRERFIAILTNSFVPCNGRLPQPKPHTSSPVFTLYKMSDKRYTEWASHRLTKQRPQAQRKTRILQW
;
A
#
# COMPACT_ATOMS: atom_id res chain seq x y z
N LYS A 1 27.88 -25.56 0.47
CA LYS A 1 28.38 -25.20 1.83
C LYS A 1 28.28 -23.71 2.20
N ILE A 2 27.90 -22.81 1.29
CA ILE A 2 27.58 -21.39 1.61
C ILE A 2 26.11 -21.20 2.05
N LEU A 3 25.22 -22.16 1.74
CA LEU A 3 23.80 -22.18 2.11
C LEU A 3 23.50 -22.81 3.49
N THR A 4 24.53 -23.27 4.21
CA THR A 4 24.42 -24.03 5.48
C THR A 4 25.06 -23.28 6.65
N SER A 5 24.90 -21.96 6.69
CA SER A 5 25.17 -21.18 7.91
C SER A 5 23.83 -20.73 8.50
N LYS A 6 23.64 -21.07 9.78
CA LYS A 6 22.48 -20.70 10.61
C LYS A 6 22.25 -19.18 10.67
N ALA A 7 23.28 -18.38 10.34
CA ALA A 7 23.24 -16.92 10.32
C ALA A 7 22.95 -16.34 8.92
N PHE A 8 23.41 -16.97 7.82
CA PHE A 8 23.21 -16.43 6.46
C PHE A 8 21.92 -16.91 5.78
N GLY A 9 21.31 -18.01 6.24
CA GLY A 9 20.05 -18.50 5.68
C GLY A 9 18.87 -17.55 5.88
N ILE A 10 18.77 -16.91 7.04
CA ILE A 10 17.71 -15.94 7.37
C ILE A 10 17.77 -14.69 6.49
N PRO A 11 18.90 -13.96 6.38
CA PRO A 11 18.98 -12.76 5.56
C PRO A 11 18.81 -13.06 4.06
N ILE A 12 19.35 -14.17 3.53
CA ILE A 12 19.12 -14.56 2.13
C ILE A 12 17.64 -14.77 1.85
N MET A 13 16.90 -15.40 2.77
CA MET A 13 15.47 -15.61 2.57
C MET A 13 14.65 -14.31 2.64
N LEU A 14 15.01 -13.41 3.54
CA LEU A 14 14.38 -12.09 3.62
C LEU A 14 14.68 -11.24 2.39
N LEU A 15 15.90 -11.32 1.85
CA LEU A 15 16.35 -10.58 0.67
C LEU A 15 15.61 -11.07 -0.58
N MET A 16 15.37 -12.38 -0.73
CA MET A 16 14.55 -12.89 -1.84
C MET A 16 13.10 -12.39 -1.75
N LEU A 17 12.48 -12.41 -0.56
CA LEU A 17 11.14 -11.86 -0.37
C LEU A 17 11.09 -10.35 -0.67
N GLY A 18 12.13 -9.62 -0.25
CA GLY A 18 12.30 -8.19 -0.55
C GLY A 18 12.49 -7.92 -2.05
N ALA A 19 13.24 -8.77 -2.75
CA ALA A 19 13.46 -8.66 -4.20
C ALA A 19 12.15 -8.88 -4.98
N ILE A 20 11.33 -9.85 -4.57
CA ILE A 20 10.00 -10.10 -5.13
C ILE A 20 9.08 -8.91 -4.90
N PHE A 21 9.09 -8.35 -3.69
CA PHE A 21 8.34 -7.14 -3.36
C PHE A 21 8.78 -5.94 -4.20
N TRP A 22 10.09 -5.76 -4.37
CA TRP A 22 10.67 -4.75 -5.24
C TRP A 22 10.22 -4.90 -6.69
N ILE A 23 10.30 -6.12 -7.24
CA ILE A 23 9.84 -6.43 -8.60
C ILE A 23 8.35 -6.16 -8.73
N THR A 24 7.55 -6.47 -7.70
CA THR A 24 6.11 -6.22 -7.71
C THR A 24 5.81 -4.71 -7.72
N ILE A 25 6.51 -3.91 -6.92
CA ILE A 25 6.32 -2.44 -6.91
C ILE A 25 6.79 -1.81 -8.22
N ALA A 26 8.03 -2.11 -8.63
CA ALA A 26 8.61 -1.55 -9.84
C ALA A 26 7.81 -1.99 -11.08
N GLY A 27 7.42 -3.26 -11.12
CA GLY A 27 6.62 -3.86 -12.17
C GLY A 27 5.19 -3.35 -12.22
N ALA A 28 4.57 -3.02 -11.07
CA ALA A 28 3.20 -2.49 -11.02
C ALA A 28 3.08 -1.04 -11.51
N ASN A 29 4.17 -0.26 -11.50
CA ASN A 29 4.13 1.13 -11.95
C ASN A 29 3.82 1.24 -13.46
N TYR A 30 4.41 0.37 -14.29
CA TYR A 30 4.19 0.33 -15.75
C TYR A 30 2.71 0.10 -16.16
N PRO A 31 2.03 -0.97 -15.70
CA PRO A 31 0.61 -1.18 -16.00
C PRO A 31 -0.30 -0.14 -15.36
N SER A 32 0.09 0.43 -14.21
CA SER A 32 -0.68 1.51 -13.57
C SER A 32 -0.71 2.77 -14.43
N GLU A 33 0.42 3.15 -15.01
CA GLU A 33 0.53 4.31 -15.90
C GLU A 33 -0.26 4.10 -17.20
N LEU A 34 -0.20 2.89 -17.77
CA LEU A 34 -0.97 2.53 -18.96
C LEU A 34 -2.49 2.57 -18.70
N LEU A 35 -2.95 2.03 -17.57
CA LEU A 35 -4.35 2.10 -17.16
C LEU A 35 -4.79 3.55 -16.89
N SER A 36 -3.97 4.35 -16.21
CA SER A 36 -4.29 5.76 -15.95
C SER A 36 -4.43 6.56 -17.25
N THR A 37 -3.58 6.30 -18.25
CA THR A 37 -3.67 6.96 -19.55
C THR A 37 -4.94 6.53 -20.30
N PHE A 38 -5.26 5.24 -20.27
CA PHE A 38 -6.48 4.71 -20.89
C PHE A 38 -7.75 5.29 -20.27
N PHE A 39 -7.84 5.31 -18.94
CA PHE A 39 -9.00 5.90 -18.26
C PHE A 39 -9.07 7.42 -18.46
N GLY A 40 -7.93 8.12 -18.54
CA GLY A 40 -7.89 9.54 -18.87
C GLY A 40 -8.47 9.83 -20.26
N PHE A 41 -8.08 9.04 -21.27
CA PHE A 41 -8.66 9.13 -22.61
C PHE A 41 -10.17 8.88 -22.59
N LEU A 42 -10.63 7.87 -21.84
CA LEU A 42 -12.05 7.55 -21.73
C LEU A 42 -12.85 8.66 -21.01
N GLU A 43 -12.25 9.32 -20.02
CA GLU A 43 -12.84 10.47 -19.33
C GLU A 43 -13.08 11.65 -20.30
N GLU A 44 -12.10 11.96 -21.16
CA GLU A 44 -12.20 13.02 -22.16
C GLU A 44 -13.30 12.73 -23.19
N GLN A 45 -13.39 11.49 -23.68
CA GLN A 45 -14.44 11.09 -24.62
C GLN A 45 -15.83 11.17 -24.00
N LEU A 46 -15.99 10.73 -22.75
CA LEU A 46 -17.25 10.83 -22.02
C LEU A 46 -17.66 12.29 -21.77
N ARG A 47 -16.69 13.17 -21.51
CA ARG A 47 -16.93 14.60 -21.34
C ARG A 47 -17.43 15.24 -22.64
N MET A 48 -16.79 14.96 -23.77
CA MET A 48 -17.24 15.46 -25.08
C MET A 48 -18.66 14.97 -25.43
N PHE A 49 -18.98 13.71 -25.09
CA PHE A 49 -20.32 13.16 -25.30
C PHE A 49 -21.39 13.82 -24.42
N MET A 50 -21.09 14.11 -23.15
CA MET A 50 -21.99 14.84 -22.26
C MET A 50 -22.23 16.29 -22.71
N GLU A 51 -21.20 16.94 -23.23
CA GLU A 51 -21.28 18.30 -23.78
C GLU A 51 -22.15 18.32 -25.07
N PHE A 52 -22.06 17.28 -25.91
CA PHE A 52 -22.93 17.14 -27.09
C PHE A 52 -24.42 17.01 -26.73
N ILE A 53 -24.74 16.34 -25.61
CA ILE A 53 -26.13 16.13 -25.14
C ILE A 53 -26.67 17.35 -24.38
N ASN A 54 -25.87 18.39 -24.14
CA ASN A 54 -26.24 19.53 -23.26
C ASN A 54 -26.70 19.05 -21.87
N ALA A 55 -26.00 18.08 -21.29
CA ALA A 55 -26.31 17.63 -19.94
C ALA A 55 -26.09 18.76 -18.91
N PRO A 56 -26.91 18.84 -17.85
CA PRO A 56 -26.76 19.86 -16.81
C PRO A 56 -25.42 19.69 -16.08
N ILE A 57 -24.73 20.80 -15.85
CA ILE A 57 -23.34 20.85 -15.34
C ILE A 57 -23.13 20.05 -14.05
N TRP A 58 -24.14 20.01 -13.17
CA TRP A 58 -24.09 19.31 -11.89
C TRP A 58 -24.00 17.78 -12.06
N LEU A 59 -24.71 17.23 -13.06
CA LEU A 59 -24.70 15.80 -13.33
C LEU A 59 -23.37 15.36 -13.94
N THR A 60 -22.84 16.16 -14.87
CA THR A 60 -21.54 15.91 -15.51
C THR A 60 -20.40 15.92 -14.49
N GLN A 61 -20.39 16.89 -13.58
CA GLN A 61 -19.36 16.98 -12.54
C GLN A 61 -19.48 15.85 -11.50
N MET A 62 -20.69 15.50 -11.05
CA MET A 62 -20.84 14.38 -10.11
C MET A 62 -20.42 13.04 -10.71
N LEU A 63 -20.80 12.77 -11.97
CA LEU A 63 -20.55 11.48 -12.59
C LEU A 63 -19.09 11.34 -13.06
N LEU A 64 -18.53 12.36 -13.72
CA LEU A 64 -17.18 12.30 -14.28
C LEU A 64 -16.11 12.59 -13.22
N ASP A 65 -16.15 13.77 -12.59
CA ASP A 65 -15.14 14.17 -11.60
C ASP A 65 -15.29 13.40 -10.27
N GLY A 66 -16.53 13.01 -9.94
CA GLY A 66 -16.83 12.20 -8.75
C GLY A 66 -16.60 10.72 -8.99
N VAL A 67 -17.57 10.03 -9.59
CA VAL A 67 -17.58 8.56 -9.65
C VAL A 67 -16.50 8.01 -10.59
N PHE A 68 -16.42 8.51 -11.82
CA PHE A 68 -15.55 7.95 -12.84
C PHE A 68 -14.08 8.18 -12.52
N ARG A 69 -13.68 9.43 -12.24
CA ARG A 69 -12.28 9.76 -11.93
C ARG A 69 -11.78 9.07 -10.66
N THR A 70 -12.58 9.06 -9.60
CA THR A 70 -12.16 8.37 -8.35
C THR A 70 -12.10 6.86 -8.54
N GLY A 71 -13.07 6.26 -9.24
CA GLY A 71 -13.09 4.84 -9.55
C GLY A 71 -11.91 4.42 -10.43
N ALA A 72 -11.67 5.16 -11.52
CA ALA A 72 -10.55 4.93 -12.42
C ALA A 72 -9.21 5.00 -11.68
N TRP A 73 -9.02 5.99 -10.82
CA TRP A 73 -7.79 6.11 -10.04
C TRP A 73 -7.59 4.95 -9.07
N VAL A 74 -8.62 4.56 -8.32
CA VAL A 74 -8.54 3.43 -7.39
C VAL A 74 -8.24 2.12 -8.14
N VAL A 75 -8.90 1.88 -9.28
CA VAL A 75 -8.67 0.69 -10.10
C VAL A 75 -7.24 0.70 -10.65
N SER A 76 -6.77 1.81 -11.22
CA SER A 76 -5.42 1.93 -11.77
C SER A 76 -4.31 1.70 -10.76
N VAL A 77 -4.50 2.05 -9.48
CA VAL A 77 -3.45 1.91 -8.47
C VAL A 77 -3.54 0.58 -7.72
N MET A 78 -4.74 0.02 -7.52
CA MET A 78 -4.93 -1.19 -6.71
C MET A 78 -4.89 -2.49 -7.51
N LEU A 79 -5.34 -2.46 -8.77
CA LEU A 79 -5.44 -3.66 -9.61
C LEU A 79 -4.07 -4.20 -10.04
N PRO A 80 -3.10 -3.37 -10.48
CA PRO A 80 -1.83 -3.91 -10.98
C PRO A 80 -0.97 -4.67 -9.96
N PRO A 81 -0.78 -4.19 -8.71
CA PRO A 81 0.02 -4.95 -7.75
C PRO A 81 -0.65 -6.27 -7.38
N MET A 82 -1.99 -6.34 -7.32
CA MET A 82 -2.72 -7.61 -7.11
C MET A 82 -2.47 -8.60 -8.24
N ALA A 83 -2.54 -8.14 -9.49
CA ALA A 83 -2.40 -8.96 -10.69
C ALA A 83 -0.98 -9.56 -10.84
N ILE A 84 0.06 -8.83 -10.44
CA ILE A 84 1.46 -9.31 -10.52
C ILE A 84 1.83 -10.15 -9.29
N PHE A 85 1.39 -9.72 -8.11
CA PHE A 85 1.77 -10.37 -6.86
C PHE A 85 1.20 -11.79 -6.74
N PHE A 86 -0.04 -12.00 -7.17
CA PHE A 86 -0.70 -13.30 -7.01
C PHE A 86 -0.03 -14.44 -7.81
N PRO A 87 0.23 -14.31 -9.13
CA PRO A 87 0.96 -15.33 -9.88
C PRO A 87 2.36 -15.60 -9.33
N LEU A 88 3.07 -14.55 -8.91
CA LEU A 88 4.43 -14.68 -8.37
C LEU A 88 4.42 -15.42 -7.03
N PHE A 89 3.42 -15.15 -6.18
CA PHE A 89 3.23 -15.84 -4.91
C PHE A 89 2.84 -17.31 -5.11
N THR A 90 1.94 -17.60 -6.05
CA THR A 90 1.56 -18.98 -6.41
C THR A 90 2.77 -19.77 -6.90
N LEU A 91 3.61 -19.18 -7.76
CA LEU A 91 4.84 -19.84 -8.21
C LEU A 91 5.80 -20.15 -7.05
N LEU A 92 5.91 -19.27 -6.07
CA LEU A 92 6.72 -19.50 -4.86
C LEU A 92 6.12 -20.55 -3.92
N GLU A 93 4.79 -20.66 -3.88
CA GLU A 93 4.05 -21.68 -3.15
C GLU A 93 4.30 -23.06 -3.77
N ASP A 94 4.23 -23.15 -5.10
CA ASP A 94 4.47 -24.39 -5.87
C ASP A 94 5.92 -24.90 -5.70
N VAL A 95 6.89 -24.00 -5.60
CA VAL A 95 8.31 -24.35 -5.32
C VAL A 95 8.51 -24.75 -3.84
N GLY A 96 7.49 -24.62 -2.99
CA GLY A 96 7.58 -24.94 -1.57
C GLY A 96 8.49 -23.99 -0.78
N TYR A 97 8.75 -22.80 -1.33
CA TYR A 97 9.59 -21.79 -0.68
C TYR A 97 8.84 -21.11 0.49
N LEU A 98 7.55 -20.87 0.28
CA LEU A 98 6.65 -20.21 1.23
C LEU A 98 6.57 -20.91 2.61
N PRO A 99 6.38 -22.25 2.67
CA PRO A 99 6.45 -22.99 3.93
C PRO A 99 7.80 -22.88 4.64
N ARG A 100 8.92 -22.83 3.89
CA ARG A 100 10.27 -22.71 4.45
C ARG A 100 10.51 -21.34 5.09
N VAL A 101 10.05 -20.27 4.44
CA VAL A 101 10.12 -18.91 4.98
C VAL A 101 9.27 -18.79 6.25
N ALA A 102 8.04 -19.32 6.23
CA ALA A 102 7.15 -19.29 7.40
C ALA A 102 7.78 -20.00 8.61
N PHE A 103 8.37 -21.18 8.42
CA PHE A 103 9.06 -21.91 9.50
C PHE A 103 10.27 -21.15 10.03
N ASN A 104 11.03 -20.48 9.15
CA ASN A 104 12.18 -19.69 9.57
C ASN A 104 11.79 -18.43 10.36
N MET A 105 10.69 -17.78 9.98
CA MET A 105 10.17 -16.60 10.69
C MET A 105 9.44 -16.98 11.99
N ASP A 106 8.96 -18.21 12.12
CA ASP A 106 8.24 -18.69 13.31
C ASP A 106 9.05 -18.49 14.59
N LYS A 107 10.38 -18.63 14.56
CA LYS A 107 11.23 -18.41 15.75
C LYS A 107 11.20 -16.96 16.26
N PHE A 108 11.00 -15.98 15.38
CA PHE A 108 10.88 -14.58 15.77
C PHE A 108 9.46 -14.25 16.25
N PHE A 109 8.45 -14.73 15.52
CA PHE A 109 7.05 -14.51 15.88
C PHE A 109 6.64 -15.24 17.17
N LYS A 110 7.22 -16.41 17.45
CA LYS A 110 7.00 -17.15 18.70
C LYS A 110 7.41 -16.36 19.94
N LYS A 111 8.40 -15.46 19.84
CA LYS A 111 8.77 -14.53 20.94
C LYS A 111 7.70 -13.47 21.19
N ALA A 112 6.90 -13.16 20.17
CA ALA A 112 5.80 -12.20 20.23
C ALA A 112 4.42 -12.87 20.40
N ASN A 113 4.38 -14.17 20.75
CA ASN A 113 3.14 -14.97 20.82
C ASN A 113 2.33 -14.96 19.52
N ALA A 114 3.04 -15.06 18.39
CA ALA A 114 2.49 -15.03 17.05
C ALA A 114 3.03 -16.17 16.19
N HIS A 115 2.40 -16.41 15.04
CA HIS A 115 2.77 -17.48 14.11
C HIS A 115 3.54 -16.96 12.90
N GLY A 116 4.54 -17.71 12.41
CA GLY A 116 5.33 -17.36 11.23
C GLY A 116 4.50 -17.08 9.96
N LYS A 117 3.28 -17.63 9.84
CA LYS A 117 2.33 -17.30 8.75
C LYS A 117 1.92 -15.81 8.74
N GLN A 118 1.99 -15.12 9.88
CA GLN A 118 1.65 -13.69 10.01
C GLN A 118 2.59 -12.80 9.20
N ALA A 119 3.87 -13.17 9.06
CA ALA A 119 4.86 -12.42 8.29
C ALA A 119 4.40 -12.19 6.84
N LEU A 120 3.83 -13.22 6.23
CA LEU A 120 3.35 -13.19 4.85
C LEU A 120 2.16 -12.25 4.71
N SER A 121 1.21 -12.32 5.65
CA SER A 121 0.04 -11.42 5.66
C SER A 121 0.44 -9.95 5.86
N MET A 122 1.49 -9.68 6.66
CA MET A 122 2.04 -8.33 6.84
C MET A 122 2.71 -7.80 5.58
N CYS A 123 3.49 -8.65 4.89
CA CYS A 123 4.09 -8.29 3.61
C CYS A 123 3.03 -7.91 2.57
N MET A 124 1.92 -8.66 2.51
CA MET A 124 0.77 -8.32 1.66
C MET A 124 0.07 -7.02 2.09
N GLY A 125 0.01 -6.77 3.41
CA GLY A 125 -0.58 -5.57 3.99
C GLY A 125 0.10 -4.25 3.59
N PHE A 126 1.41 -4.28 3.29
CA PHE A 126 2.13 -3.09 2.79
C PHE A 126 1.63 -2.61 1.42
N GLY A 127 1.16 -3.54 0.57
CA GLY A 127 0.53 -3.18 -0.70
C GLY A 127 -0.90 -2.69 -0.47
N CYS A 128 -1.75 -3.59 0.04
CA CYS A 128 -3.14 -3.30 0.34
C CYS A 128 -3.53 -3.92 1.68
N ASN A 129 -3.92 -3.08 2.64
CA ASN A 129 -4.36 -3.51 3.96
C ASN A 129 -5.56 -4.47 3.89
N ALA A 130 -6.52 -4.24 2.96
CA ALA A 130 -7.66 -5.15 2.79
C ALA A 130 -7.20 -6.57 2.45
N CYS A 131 -6.22 -6.71 1.56
CA CYS A 131 -5.70 -8.01 1.15
C CYS A 131 -4.85 -8.66 2.24
N GLY A 132 -4.07 -7.86 3.00
CA GLY A 132 -3.35 -8.34 4.18
C GLY A 132 -4.30 -8.90 5.25
N VAL A 133 -5.40 -8.20 5.55
CA VAL A 133 -6.42 -8.65 6.52
C VAL A 133 -7.14 -9.91 6.03
N MET A 134 -7.51 -9.99 4.74
CA MET A 134 -8.11 -11.20 4.16
C MET A 134 -7.14 -12.39 4.18
N GLY A 135 -5.84 -12.14 4.01
CA GLY A 135 -4.78 -13.12 4.10
C GLY A 135 -4.63 -13.74 5.49
N CYS A 136 -5.08 -13.08 6.57
CA CYS A 136 -5.03 -13.63 7.93
C CYS A 136 -5.89 -14.89 8.12
N ARG A 137 -6.75 -15.25 7.15
CA ARG A 137 -7.56 -16.48 7.18
C ARG A 137 -6.74 -17.77 7.15
N ILE A 138 -5.47 -17.72 6.74
CA ILE A 138 -4.56 -18.88 6.71
C ILE A 138 -4.05 -19.31 8.09
N ILE A 139 -4.30 -18.49 9.13
CA ILE A 139 -3.89 -18.73 10.51
C ILE A 139 -5.00 -19.50 11.22
N ASP A 140 -4.68 -20.71 11.69
CA ASP A 140 -5.65 -21.64 12.28
C ASP A 140 -6.11 -21.20 13.68
N SER A 141 -5.21 -20.60 14.47
CA SER A 141 -5.54 -20.20 15.82
C SER A 141 -6.28 -18.85 15.84
N PRO A 142 -7.45 -18.76 16.51
CA PRO A 142 -8.25 -17.54 16.50
C PRO A 142 -7.54 -16.39 17.23
N ARG A 143 -6.79 -16.68 18.30
CA ARG A 143 -6.04 -15.67 19.07
C ARG A 143 -4.93 -15.02 18.23
N GLU A 144 -4.11 -15.80 17.52
CA GLU A 144 -3.04 -15.25 16.68
C GLU A 144 -3.60 -14.57 15.43
N ARG A 145 -4.72 -15.07 14.89
CA ARG A 145 -5.43 -14.42 13.79
C ARG A 145 -5.89 -13.01 14.15
N PHE A 146 -6.44 -12.80 15.35
CA PHE A 146 -6.83 -11.45 15.80
C PHE A 146 -5.62 -10.52 15.92
N ILE A 147 -4.50 -11.01 16.45
CA ILE A 147 -3.25 -10.24 16.52
C ILE A 147 -2.79 -9.87 15.10
N ALA A 148 -2.81 -10.80 14.16
CA ALA A 148 -2.44 -10.55 12.76
C ALA A 148 -3.31 -9.47 12.10
N ILE A 149 -4.63 -9.54 12.25
CA ILE A 149 -5.58 -8.55 11.71
C ILE A 149 -5.31 -7.16 12.29
N LEU A 150 -5.12 -7.07 13.61
CA LEU A 150 -4.81 -5.82 14.30
C LEU A 150 -3.49 -5.24 13.80
N THR A 151 -2.45 -6.08 13.71
CA THR A 151 -1.12 -5.62 13.24
C THR A 151 -1.14 -5.15 11.79
N ASN A 152 -1.89 -5.81 10.90
CA ASN A 152 -2.03 -5.37 9.51
C ASN A 152 -2.69 -4.00 9.39
N SER A 153 -3.62 -3.68 10.30
CA SER A 153 -4.25 -2.35 10.35
C SER A 153 -3.28 -1.21 10.65
N PHE A 154 -2.12 -1.51 11.25
CA PHE A 154 -1.05 -0.54 11.52
C PHE A 154 0.00 -0.48 10.41
N VAL A 155 -0.05 -1.37 9.41
CA VAL A 155 0.88 -1.35 8.28
C VAL A 155 0.50 -0.21 7.33
N PRO A 156 1.46 0.63 6.92
CA PRO A 156 1.20 1.66 5.92
C PRO A 156 0.91 1.01 4.57
N CYS A 157 -0.26 1.29 4.00
CA CYS A 157 -0.62 0.90 2.63
C CYS A 157 -0.79 2.14 1.74
N ASN A 158 -0.71 1.96 0.42
CA ASN A 158 -0.81 3.02 -0.57
C ASN A 158 -2.09 3.88 -0.42
N GLY A 159 -3.19 3.29 0.04
CA GLY A 159 -4.46 3.99 0.28
C GLY A 159 -4.55 4.74 1.62
N ARG A 160 -3.68 4.43 2.59
CA ARG A 160 -3.70 5.05 3.93
C ARG A 160 -2.69 6.18 4.08
N LEU A 161 -1.58 6.13 3.35
CA LEU A 161 -0.68 7.27 3.24
C LEU A 161 -1.34 8.35 2.38
N PRO A 162 -1.49 9.59 2.88
CA PRO A 162 -2.04 10.66 2.06
C PRO A 162 -1.06 10.93 0.93
N GLN A 163 -1.40 10.47 -0.28
CA GLN A 163 -0.69 10.93 -1.46
C GLN A 163 -0.98 12.42 -1.62
N PRO A 164 0.04 13.26 -1.84
CA PRO A 164 -0.20 14.66 -2.17
C PRO A 164 -1.10 14.70 -3.42
N LYS A 165 -2.31 15.26 -3.26
CA LYS A 165 -3.33 15.31 -4.31
C LYS A 165 -2.76 15.93 -5.59
N PRO A 166 -2.91 15.31 -6.76
CA PRO A 166 -2.74 16.00 -8.02
C PRO A 166 -4.09 16.65 -8.35
N HIS A 167 -4.33 17.87 -7.90
CA HIS A 167 -5.33 18.71 -8.53
C HIS A 167 -4.71 20.02 -8.95
N THR A 168 -3.93 19.94 -10.02
CA THR A 168 -3.68 21.01 -10.99
C THR A 168 -2.91 20.38 -12.15
N SER A 169 -3.42 20.59 -13.35
CA SER A 169 -2.71 20.38 -14.61
C SER A 169 -1.30 21.00 -14.58
N SER A 170 -0.36 20.39 -15.31
CA SER A 170 1.03 20.85 -15.58
C SER A 170 2.11 20.41 -14.56
N PRO A 171 3.41 20.58 -14.88
CA PRO A 171 4.44 19.62 -15.26
C PRO A 171 5.14 18.90 -14.05
N VAL A 172 4.40 18.09 -13.29
CA VAL A 172 4.88 17.50 -12.01
C VAL A 172 5.94 16.40 -12.17
N PHE A 173 6.09 15.75 -13.33
CA PHE A 173 7.12 14.71 -13.52
C PHE A 173 8.56 15.26 -13.45
N THR A 174 8.77 16.55 -13.77
CA THR A 174 10.10 17.19 -13.73
C THR A 174 10.50 17.65 -12.33
N LEU A 175 9.56 17.82 -11.39
CA LEU A 175 9.82 18.32 -10.04
C LEU A 175 10.08 17.24 -8.98
N TYR A 176 10.07 15.95 -9.34
CA TYR A 176 10.53 14.88 -8.44
C TYR A 176 12.01 15.04 -8.05
N LYS A 177 12.79 15.81 -8.82
CA LYS A 177 14.21 16.12 -8.55
C LYS A 177 14.45 17.40 -7.71
N MET A 178 13.43 18.22 -7.46
CA MET A 178 13.58 19.54 -6.82
C MET A 178 12.85 19.67 -5.46
N SER A 179 12.08 18.66 -5.06
CA SER A 179 11.22 18.68 -3.86
C SER A 179 11.87 18.09 -2.59
N ASP A 180 13.19 18.05 -2.48
CA ASP A 180 13.88 17.59 -1.27
C ASP A 180 13.97 18.70 -0.18
N LYS A 181 14.02 19.98 -0.60
CA LYS A 181 14.20 21.11 0.34
C LYS A 181 12.93 21.62 1.04
N ARG A 182 11.75 21.45 0.46
CA ARG A 182 10.49 22.00 1.03
C ARG A 182 9.80 21.04 2.01
N TYR A 183 10.12 19.74 1.95
CA TYR A 183 9.56 18.75 2.88
C TYR A 183 10.20 18.85 4.28
N THR A 184 11.49 19.18 4.35
CA THR A 184 12.22 19.45 5.60
C THR A 184 11.71 20.71 6.32
N GLU A 185 11.33 21.77 5.59
CA GLU A 185 10.74 22.98 6.18
C GLU A 185 9.28 22.80 6.64
N TRP A 186 8.47 22.02 5.93
CA TRP A 186 7.08 21.77 6.34
C TRP A 186 6.96 20.81 7.53
N ALA A 187 7.91 19.86 7.68
CA ALA A 187 8.01 19.00 8.85
C ALA A 187 8.37 19.77 10.14
N SER A 188 9.25 20.78 10.06
CA SER A 188 9.60 21.63 11.22
C SER A 188 8.46 22.56 11.64
N HIS A 189 7.67 23.06 10.69
CA HIS A 189 6.50 23.90 10.94
C HIS A 189 5.30 23.16 11.56
N ARG A 190 5.19 21.84 11.35
CA ARG A 190 4.12 21.00 11.91
C ARG A 190 4.42 20.50 13.32
N LEU A 191 5.68 20.19 13.62
CA LEU A 191 6.13 19.79 14.96
C LEU A 191 6.00 20.94 15.97
N THR A 192 6.14 22.18 15.53
CA THR A 192 5.95 23.37 16.38
C THR A 192 4.47 23.65 16.68
N LYS A 193 3.54 23.35 15.76
CA LYS A 193 2.09 23.58 15.95
C LYS A 193 1.36 22.50 16.76
N GLN A 194 1.95 21.31 16.97
CA GLN A 194 1.34 20.24 17.79
C GLN A 194 1.66 20.31 19.30
N ARG A 195 2.66 21.11 19.72
CA ARG A 195 2.99 21.26 21.15
C ARG A 195 1.90 21.90 22.06
N PRO A 196 0.96 22.78 21.61
CA PRO A 196 0.04 23.43 22.54
C PRO A 196 -1.22 22.62 22.89
N GLN A 197 -1.59 21.57 22.15
CA GLN A 197 -2.75 20.73 22.51
C GLN A 197 -2.43 19.57 23.45
N ALA A 198 -1.18 19.08 23.47
CA ALA A 198 -0.76 18.03 24.39
C ALA A 198 -0.62 18.50 25.86
N GLN A 199 -0.42 19.81 26.11
CA GLN A 199 -0.37 20.38 27.46
C GLN A 199 -1.74 20.77 28.04
N ARG A 200 -2.79 20.92 27.20
CA ARG A 200 -4.14 21.29 27.68
C ARG A 200 -4.93 20.11 28.22
N LYS A 201 -4.65 18.87 27.78
CA LYS A 201 -5.33 17.65 28.27
C LYS A 201 -4.75 17.08 29.56
N THR A 202 -3.55 17.48 29.98
CA THR A 202 -2.95 17.08 31.27
C THR A 202 -3.30 18.01 32.44
N ARG A 203 -3.99 19.14 32.19
CA ARG A 203 -4.38 20.10 33.24
C ARG A 203 -5.87 20.03 33.64
N ILE A 204 -6.64 19.10 33.08
CA ILE A 204 -8.07 18.87 33.38
C ILE A 204 -8.30 17.55 34.15
N LEU A 205 -7.23 16.77 34.41
CA LEU A 205 -7.28 15.53 35.21
C LEU A 205 -6.53 15.66 36.56
N GLN A 206 -6.50 16.87 37.13
CA GLN A 206 -5.99 17.12 38.50
C GLN A 206 -6.97 17.96 39.35
N TRP A 207 -8.28 17.79 39.11
CA TRP A 207 -9.37 18.04 40.07
C TRP A 207 -10.41 16.94 39.89
#